data_AF-A0A930THT8-F1
#
_entry.id   AF-A0A930THT8-F1
#
_cell.length_a   1.000
_cell.length_b   1.000
_cell.length_c   1.000
_cell.angle_alpha   90.00
_cell.angle_beta   90.00
_cell.angle_gamma   90.00
#
_symmetry.space_group_name_H-M   'P 1'
#
loop_
_entity.id
_entity.type
_entity.pdbx_description
1 polymer ?
#
loop_
_entity_poly.entity_id
_entity_poly.type
_entity_poly.pdbx_seq_one_letter_code
_entity_poly.pdbx_strand_id
1 'polypeptide(L)'
;MHNTFLKAVPIPVSWLIRPALFISLGLHALLFLLPWPGGENDFDPTTSALENLENEVQVTRTPEPVRPTPPSPLPSPSVPPSPAASPPSPPPSPPAVPPPQAVQPQPPPVAASPPPPPAPSPTPSPELPSPTPVASPSPAAPPAVPPPAIPFGDVPLVAGAEAGCFGLGTCRQITGVPFRDTGDTLLQQLTAQGYTVKQRSDLEETGRKVYEIAKDGKRRYLNILSSDINTTVYIVTPAPIQLADLQGNDTMRAELVNILDTLAAGNTADISQFFQPEAFFSGTTPRPETGGQLRLVLNTLPDQFYPVLNSALQASQFMLTEAGGYGGGRLYEVTRGAYTGYLNLVPTQDGSGTIVVLWSQLPS
;
A
#
# COMPACT_ATOMS: atom_id res chain seq x y z
N MET A 1 5.20 16.33 -31.71
CA MET A 1 5.81 17.34 -30.81
C MET A 1 7.30 17.35 -31.09
N HIS A 2 7.80 18.44 -31.66
CA HIS A 2 9.17 18.55 -32.17
C HIS A 2 10.14 18.91 -31.03
N ASN A 3 11.29 18.22 -30.99
CA ASN A 3 12.40 18.38 -30.04
C ASN A 3 12.80 19.84 -29.79
N THR A 4 12.27 20.45 -28.73
CA THR A 4 12.71 21.76 -28.21
C THR A 4 13.78 21.66 -27.12
N PHE A 5 14.08 20.46 -26.61
CA PHE A 5 14.96 20.30 -25.44
C PHE A 5 16.46 20.54 -25.72
N LEU A 6 16.89 20.53 -26.99
CA LEU A 6 18.31 20.68 -27.34
C LEU A 6 18.79 22.13 -27.55
N LYS A 7 17.92 23.15 -27.38
CA LYS A 7 18.27 24.55 -27.66
C LYS A 7 18.80 25.35 -26.47
N ALA A 8 18.82 24.80 -25.25
CA ALA A 8 19.19 25.55 -24.04
C ALA A 8 20.57 25.20 -23.47
N VAL A 9 21.40 24.43 -24.18
CA VAL A 9 22.72 24.05 -23.67
C VAL A 9 23.77 25.10 -24.10
N PRO A 10 24.49 25.74 -23.15
CA PRO A 10 25.52 26.73 -23.47
C PRO A 10 26.60 26.11 -24.37
N ILE A 11 27.01 26.88 -25.39
CA ILE A 11 27.88 26.48 -26.51
C ILE A 11 29.14 25.68 -26.09
N PRO A 12 29.87 25.99 -24.99
CA PRO A 12 31.07 25.21 -24.63
C PRO A 12 30.76 23.77 -24.16
N VAL A 13 29.55 23.48 -23.67
CA VAL A 13 29.19 22.15 -23.15
C VAL A 13 28.79 21.18 -24.27
N SER A 14 28.26 21.71 -25.38
CA SER A 14 27.83 20.90 -26.53
C SER A 14 28.98 20.11 -27.19
N TRP A 15 30.22 20.57 -27.04
CA TRP A 15 31.42 19.92 -27.57
C TRP A 15 31.85 18.68 -26.78
N LEU A 16 31.52 18.58 -25.50
CA LEU A 16 31.85 17.44 -24.63
C LEU A 16 30.84 16.29 -24.73
N ILE A 17 29.57 16.59 -25.02
CA ILE A 17 28.49 15.59 -25.04
C ILE A 17 28.63 14.62 -26.23
N ARG A 18 29.08 15.12 -27.38
CA ARG A 18 29.23 14.29 -28.59
C ARG A 18 30.25 13.16 -28.43
N PRO A 19 31.48 13.38 -27.96
CA PRO A 19 32.45 12.29 -27.79
C PRO A 19 32.04 11.29 -26.69
N ALA A 20 31.42 11.73 -25.60
CA ALA A 20 30.99 10.82 -24.52
C ALA A 20 29.97 9.78 -24.98
N LEU A 21 29.06 10.14 -25.89
CA LEU A 21 28.08 9.21 -26.45
C LEU A 21 28.75 8.13 -27.33
N PHE A 22 29.75 8.49 -28.13
CA PHE A 22 30.51 7.53 -28.92
C PHE A 22 31.37 6.60 -28.05
N ILE A 23 31.94 7.10 -26.96
CA ILE A 23 32.68 6.26 -25.99
C ILE A 23 31.74 5.25 -25.34
N SER A 24 30.54 5.68 -24.93
CA SER A 24 29.54 4.77 -24.34
C SER A 24 29.09 3.69 -25.34
N LEU A 25 28.81 4.07 -26.60
CA LEU A 25 28.43 3.11 -27.64
C LEU A 25 29.56 2.12 -27.95
N GLY A 26 30.81 2.61 -27.98
CA GLY A 26 32.00 1.78 -28.18
C GLY A 26 32.24 0.80 -27.04
N LEU A 27 32.05 1.22 -25.79
CA LEU A 27 32.21 0.36 -24.62
C LEU A 27 31.16 -0.76 -24.60
N HIS A 28 29.91 -0.46 -24.96
CA HIS A 28 28.87 -1.48 -25.07
C HIS A 28 29.19 -2.48 -26.20
N ALA A 29 29.62 -2.00 -27.38
CA ALA A 29 30.02 -2.88 -28.47
C ALA A 29 31.21 -3.79 -28.10
N LEU A 30 32.19 -3.26 -27.36
CA LEU A 30 33.34 -4.03 -26.87
C LEU A 30 32.91 -5.14 -25.89
N LEU A 31 31.94 -4.87 -25.00
CA LEU A 31 31.39 -5.86 -24.08
C LEU A 31 30.69 -7.03 -24.80
N PHE A 32 30.03 -6.78 -25.93
CA PHE A 32 29.42 -7.84 -26.75
C PHE A 32 30.42 -8.64 -27.59
N LEU A 33 31.64 -8.11 -27.81
CA LEU A 33 32.72 -8.79 -28.52
C LEU A 33 33.62 -9.63 -27.60
N LEU A 34 33.53 -9.43 -26.28
CA LEU A 34 34.22 -10.30 -25.33
C LEU A 34 33.55 -11.67 -25.35
N PRO A 35 34.29 -12.76 -25.65
CA PRO A 35 33.74 -14.10 -25.63
C PRO A 35 33.23 -14.38 -24.21
N TRP A 36 31.94 -14.65 -24.10
CA TRP A 36 31.29 -14.97 -22.84
C TRP A 36 32.00 -16.18 -22.23
N PRO A 37 32.69 -16.06 -21.08
CA PRO A 37 33.35 -17.19 -20.44
C PRO A 37 32.28 -18.06 -19.78
N GLY A 38 31.66 -18.93 -20.58
CA GLY A 38 30.63 -19.84 -20.10
C GLY A 38 30.31 -20.87 -21.16
N GLY A 39 31.07 -21.96 -21.16
CA GLY A 39 30.84 -23.04 -22.11
C GLY A 39 31.72 -24.27 -21.95
N GLU A 40 32.14 -24.65 -20.75
CA GLU A 40 32.65 -26.01 -20.52
C GLU A 40 32.39 -26.43 -19.07
N ASN A 41 31.20 -26.98 -18.83
CA ASN A 41 30.90 -27.77 -17.63
C ASN A 41 30.68 -29.22 -18.10
N ASP A 42 31.75 -29.84 -18.60
CA ASP A 42 31.87 -31.30 -18.55
C ASP A 42 32.33 -31.65 -17.13
N PHE A 43 31.36 -31.87 -16.25
CA PHE A 43 31.62 -32.40 -14.92
C PHE A 43 31.69 -33.93 -15.04
N ASP A 44 32.89 -34.45 -15.27
CA ASP A 44 33.20 -35.88 -15.25
C ASP A 44 33.29 -36.35 -13.77
N PRO A 45 32.36 -37.20 -13.29
CA PRO A 45 32.32 -37.61 -11.89
C PRO A 45 33.11 -38.91 -11.72
N THR A 46 34.40 -38.93 -12.02
CA THR A 46 35.21 -40.11 -11.68
C THR A 46 36.68 -39.82 -11.50
N THR A 47 37.22 -40.32 -10.38
CA THR A 47 38.64 -40.64 -10.11
C THR A 47 39.60 -39.46 -9.97
N SER A 48 39.99 -39.10 -8.75
CA SER A 48 41.24 -39.56 -8.09
C SER A 48 41.96 -38.28 -7.66
N ALA A 49 42.75 -38.13 -6.60
CA ALA A 49 43.29 -38.95 -5.52
C ALA A 49 43.82 -37.89 -4.52
N LEU A 50 43.62 -38.05 -3.21
CA LEU A 50 44.71 -38.44 -2.31
C LEU A 50 45.99 -37.61 -2.50
N GLU A 51 46.15 -36.52 -1.75
CA GLU A 51 47.37 -36.30 -0.99
C GLU A 51 47.27 -35.09 -0.04
N ASN A 52 47.69 -35.33 1.20
CA ASN A 52 48.11 -34.35 2.21
C ASN A 52 47.00 -33.54 2.91
N LEU A 53 46.49 -34.08 4.03
CA LEU A 53 46.78 -33.55 5.39
C LEU A 53 46.12 -34.45 6.45
N GLU A 54 46.78 -35.57 6.77
CA GLU A 54 46.60 -36.21 8.08
C GLU A 54 47.35 -35.37 9.10
N ASN A 55 46.64 -34.49 9.80
CA ASN A 55 47.10 -33.90 11.04
C ASN A 55 46.41 -34.65 12.18
N GLU A 56 47.25 -35.33 12.95
CA GLU A 56 46.96 -36.17 14.09
C GLU A 56 46.19 -35.39 15.19
N VAL A 57 44.89 -35.66 15.32
CA VAL A 57 44.08 -35.24 16.46
C VAL A 57 43.71 -36.49 17.25
N GLN A 58 44.32 -36.68 18.41
CA GLN A 58 43.91 -37.69 19.38
C GLN A 58 42.47 -37.41 19.83
N VAL A 59 41.53 -38.19 19.30
CA VAL A 59 40.15 -38.21 19.74
C VAL A 59 40.06 -38.96 21.07
N THR A 60 39.98 -38.19 22.16
CA THR A 60 39.50 -38.67 23.46
C THR A 60 38.09 -39.24 23.27
N ARG A 61 37.96 -40.56 23.35
CA ARG A 61 36.67 -41.26 23.29
C ARG A 61 35.84 -40.92 24.53
N THR A 62 34.76 -40.18 24.33
CA THR A 62 33.68 -40.01 25.29
C THR A 62 32.94 -41.35 25.47
N PRO A 63 32.63 -41.78 26.70
CA PRO A 63 31.92 -43.03 26.95
C PRO A 63 30.54 -43.05 26.28
N GLU A 64 30.21 -44.18 25.66
CA GLU A 64 28.91 -44.45 25.03
C GLU A 64 27.75 -44.26 26.03
N PRO A 65 26.68 -43.55 25.66
CA PRO A 65 25.47 -43.50 26.44
C PRO A 65 24.82 -44.88 26.48
N VAL A 66 24.59 -45.40 27.68
CA VAL A 66 23.82 -46.62 27.92
C VAL A 66 22.44 -46.45 27.28
N ARG A 67 22.17 -47.23 26.24
CA ARG A 67 20.91 -47.23 25.51
C ARG A 67 19.81 -47.75 26.43
N PRO A 68 18.77 -46.95 26.77
CA PRO A 68 17.65 -47.43 27.58
C PRO A 68 16.89 -48.52 26.81
N THR A 69 16.64 -49.63 27.50
CA THR A 69 15.83 -50.75 27.04
C THR A 69 14.42 -50.26 26.68
N PRO A 70 13.85 -50.66 25.53
CA PRO A 70 12.49 -50.26 25.15
C PRO A 70 11.48 -50.74 26.20
N PRO A 71 10.57 -49.87 26.69
CA PRO A 71 9.47 -50.30 27.54
C PRO A 71 8.54 -51.24 26.76
N SER A 72 8.10 -52.31 27.43
CA SER A 72 7.11 -53.27 26.92
C SER A 72 5.88 -52.56 26.33
N PRO A 73 5.31 -53.09 25.24
CA PRO A 73 4.13 -52.51 24.61
C PRO A 73 2.96 -52.47 25.60
N LEU A 74 2.43 -51.27 25.85
CA LEU A 74 1.18 -51.09 26.58
C LEU A 74 0.02 -51.72 25.77
N PRO A 75 -0.98 -52.32 26.44
CA PRO A 75 -2.17 -52.84 25.79
C PRO A 75 -2.93 -51.72 25.08
N SER A 76 -3.20 -51.93 23.79
CA SER A 76 -4.04 -51.05 22.96
C SER A 76 -5.38 -50.78 23.65
N PRO A 77 -5.75 -49.51 23.86
CA PRO A 77 -7.10 -49.17 24.29
C PRO A 77 -8.08 -49.53 23.16
N SER A 78 -9.03 -50.43 23.46
CA SER A 78 -10.18 -50.69 22.60
C SER A 78 -10.97 -49.40 22.40
N VAL A 79 -10.94 -48.89 21.17
CA VAL A 79 -11.74 -47.73 20.76
C VAL A 79 -13.22 -48.16 20.75
N PRO A 80 -14.10 -47.46 21.48
CA PRO A 80 -15.54 -47.74 21.45
C PRO A 80 -16.10 -47.51 20.04
N PRO A 81 -17.11 -48.29 19.61
CA PRO A 81 -17.69 -48.20 18.28
C PRO A 81 -18.23 -46.79 18.01
N SER A 82 -17.75 -46.20 16.92
CA SER A 82 -18.20 -44.91 16.41
C SER A 82 -19.72 -44.94 16.19
N PRO A 83 -20.48 -43.98 16.75
CA PRO A 83 -21.91 -43.86 16.51
C PRO A 83 -22.21 -43.80 15.00
N ALA A 84 -23.16 -44.61 14.55
CA ALA A 84 -23.64 -44.59 13.18
C ALA A 84 -24.05 -43.17 12.78
N ALA A 85 -23.48 -42.68 11.68
CA ALA A 85 -23.79 -41.37 11.13
C ALA A 85 -25.30 -41.26 10.90
N SER A 86 -25.92 -40.25 11.52
CA SER A 86 -27.32 -39.91 11.25
C SER A 86 -27.46 -39.48 9.78
N PRO A 87 -28.51 -39.91 9.08
CA PRO A 87 -28.73 -39.55 7.69
C PRO A 87 -28.84 -38.01 7.55
N PRO A 88 -28.28 -37.44 6.46
CA PRO A 88 -28.32 -36.01 6.22
C PRO A 88 -29.77 -35.53 6.14
N SER A 89 -30.08 -34.47 6.88
CA SER A 89 -31.38 -33.80 6.80
C SER A 89 -31.62 -33.31 5.36
N PRO A 90 -32.83 -33.50 4.81
CA PRO A 90 -33.15 -33.05 3.46
C PRO A 90 -32.96 -31.53 3.35
N PRO A 91 -32.49 -31.03 2.19
CA PRO A 91 -32.33 -29.61 1.96
C PRO A 91 -33.67 -28.88 2.13
N PRO A 92 -33.68 -27.68 2.74
CA PRO A 92 -34.89 -26.90 2.89
C PRO A 92 -35.49 -26.60 1.51
N SER A 93 -36.77 -26.91 1.35
CA SER A 93 -37.51 -26.62 0.12
C SER A 93 -37.41 -25.12 -0.21
N PRO A 94 -37.17 -24.77 -1.49
CA PRO A 94 -37.11 -23.38 -1.90
C PRO A 94 -38.42 -22.65 -1.58
N PRO A 95 -38.36 -21.40 -1.10
CA PRO A 95 -39.55 -20.61 -0.83
C PRO A 95 -40.39 -20.46 -2.10
N ALA A 96 -41.69 -20.67 -1.96
CA ALA A 96 -42.65 -20.57 -3.05
C ALA A 96 -42.55 -19.21 -3.73
N VAL A 97 -42.31 -19.21 -5.04
CA VAL A 97 -42.33 -18.01 -5.88
C VAL A 97 -43.74 -17.41 -5.83
N PRO A 98 -43.92 -16.15 -5.42
CA PRO A 98 -45.23 -15.52 -5.42
C PRO A 98 -45.79 -15.44 -6.85
N PRO A 99 -47.11 -15.65 -7.03
CA PRO A 99 -47.72 -15.60 -8.35
C PRO A 99 -47.55 -14.20 -8.98
N PRO A 100 -47.36 -14.13 -10.30
CA PRO A 100 -47.23 -12.86 -11.02
C PRO A 100 -48.47 -12.00 -10.78
N GLN A 101 -48.28 -10.85 -10.14
CA GLN A 101 -49.32 -9.85 -10.02
C GLN A 101 -49.67 -9.33 -11.40
N ALA A 102 -50.95 -9.44 -11.78
CA ALA A 102 -51.47 -8.87 -13.00
C ALA A 102 -51.27 -7.35 -12.99
N VAL A 103 -50.56 -6.85 -14.00
CA VAL A 103 -50.33 -5.41 -14.22
C VAL A 103 -51.68 -4.75 -14.48
N GLN A 104 -52.17 -3.92 -13.55
CA GLN A 104 -53.34 -3.09 -13.77
C GLN A 104 -53.02 -2.03 -14.84
N PRO A 105 -53.91 -1.77 -15.80
CA PRO A 105 -53.76 -0.70 -16.78
C PRO A 105 -53.67 0.66 -16.08
N GLN A 106 -52.56 1.36 -16.31
CA GLN A 106 -52.36 2.73 -15.85
C GLN A 106 -53.37 3.65 -16.56
N PRO A 107 -54.17 4.46 -15.84
CA PRO A 107 -55.14 5.35 -16.45
C PRO A 107 -54.45 6.41 -17.34
N PRO A 108 -55.11 6.83 -18.44
CA PRO A 108 -54.54 7.80 -19.36
C PRO A 108 -54.28 9.15 -18.67
N PRO A 109 -53.19 9.85 -19.04
CA PRO A 109 -52.83 11.14 -18.46
C PRO A 109 -53.93 12.16 -18.73
N VAL A 110 -54.47 12.72 -17.64
CA VAL A 110 -55.42 13.84 -17.70
C VAL A 110 -54.69 15.05 -18.29
N ALA A 111 -55.23 15.59 -19.39
CA ALA A 111 -54.72 16.78 -20.05
C ALA A 111 -54.65 17.95 -19.05
N ALA A 112 -53.45 18.46 -18.81
CA ALA A 112 -53.23 19.64 -17.98
C ALA A 112 -53.91 20.86 -18.63
N SER A 113 -54.65 21.62 -17.84
CA SER A 113 -55.26 22.88 -18.25
C SER A 113 -54.19 23.91 -18.65
N PRO A 114 -54.47 24.80 -19.62
CA PRO A 114 -53.52 25.80 -20.06
C PRO A 114 -53.16 26.76 -18.92
N PRO A 115 -51.87 27.17 -18.83
CA PRO A 115 -51.43 28.12 -17.81
C PRO A 115 -52.12 29.48 -17.99
N PRO A 116 -52.47 30.17 -16.90
CA PRO A 116 -53.06 31.50 -16.96
C PRO A 116 -52.12 32.52 -17.61
N PRO A 117 -52.67 33.56 -18.26
CA PRO A 117 -51.88 34.59 -18.93
C PRO A 117 -50.95 35.31 -17.94
N PRO A 118 -49.72 35.65 -18.36
CA PRO A 118 -48.74 36.33 -17.52
C PRO A 118 -49.27 37.70 -17.09
N ALA A 119 -49.27 37.94 -15.78
CA ALA A 119 -49.60 39.23 -15.20
C ALA A 119 -48.59 40.31 -15.65
N PRO A 120 -49.03 41.58 -15.81
CA PRO A 120 -48.18 42.67 -16.27
C PRO A 120 -46.98 42.87 -15.34
N SER A 121 -45.80 42.93 -15.96
CA SER A 121 -44.52 43.14 -15.31
C SER A 121 -44.49 44.51 -14.61
N PRO A 122 -44.19 44.58 -13.30
CA PRO A 122 -44.10 45.85 -12.60
C PRO A 122 -42.90 46.66 -13.10
N THR A 123 -43.17 47.93 -13.42
CA THR A 123 -42.17 48.96 -13.75
C THR A 123 -41.05 48.98 -12.69
N PRO A 124 -39.76 48.94 -13.08
CA PRO A 124 -38.65 48.96 -12.14
C PRO A 124 -38.62 50.28 -11.38
N SER A 125 -38.79 50.18 -10.06
CA SER A 125 -38.56 51.28 -9.13
C SER A 125 -37.05 51.47 -8.96
N PRO A 126 -36.51 52.70 -8.94
CA PRO A 126 -35.09 52.94 -8.76
C PRO A 126 -34.62 52.43 -7.38
N GLU A 127 -33.78 51.40 -7.43
CA GLU A 127 -33.21 50.73 -6.27
C GLU A 127 -32.13 51.64 -5.65
N LEU A 128 -32.36 52.07 -4.41
CA LEU A 128 -31.37 52.74 -3.58
C LEU A 128 -30.14 51.84 -3.41
N PRO A 129 -28.92 52.40 -3.28
CA PRO A 129 -27.72 51.62 -3.05
C PRO A 129 -27.87 50.81 -1.75
N SER A 130 -28.08 49.51 -1.91
CA SER A 130 -28.19 48.56 -0.80
C SER A 130 -26.83 48.50 -0.08
N PRO A 131 -26.79 48.60 1.26
CA PRO A 131 -25.55 48.58 2.02
C PRO A 131 -24.78 47.29 1.72
N THR A 132 -23.49 47.43 1.41
CA THR A 132 -22.56 46.32 1.21
C THR A 132 -22.75 45.31 2.34
N PRO A 133 -23.15 44.05 2.07
CA PRO A 133 -23.33 43.07 3.11
C PRO A 133 -21.99 42.86 3.81
N VAL A 134 -21.93 43.26 5.08
CA VAL A 134 -20.82 42.96 5.97
C VAL A 134 -20.71 41.44 5.98
N ALA A 135 -19.56 40.93 5.54
CA ALA A 135 -19.30 39.50 5.47
C ALA A 135 -19.63 38.87 6.82
N SER A 136 -20.70 38.06 6.85
CA SER A 136 -21.08 37.29 8.01
C SER A 136 -19.88 36.42 8.39
N PRO A 137 -19.41 36.44 9.66
CA PRO A 137 -18.24 35.68 10.06
C PRO A 137 -18.45 34.21 9.69
N SER A 138 -17.53 33.68 8.87
CA SER A 138 -17.53 32.27 8.49
C SER A 138 -17.65 31.42 9.76
N PRO A 139 -18.63 30.50 9.84
CA PRO A 139 -18.83 29.67 11.02
C PRO A 139 -17.50 29.06 11.44
N ALA A 140 -17.15 29.23 12.73
CA ALA A 140 -15.96 28.62 13.29
C ALA A 140 -15.99 27.13 12.96
N ALA A 141 -14.94 26.65 12.28
CA ALA A 141 -14.84 25.26 11.87
C ALA A 141 -15.08 24.37 13.10
N PRO A 142 -15.95 23.36 13.00
CA PRO A 142 -16.18 22.43 14.11
C PRO A 142 -14.84 21.87 14.59
N PRO A 143 -14.66 21.68 15.91
CA PRO A 143 -13.40 21.20 16.46
C PRO A 143 -13.01 19.89 15.76
N ALA A 144 -11.78 19.87 15.22
CA ALA A 144 -11.26 18.72 14.51
C ALA A 144 -11.36 17.48 15.41
N VAL A 145 -12.06 16.45 14.94
CA VAL A 145 -12.08 15.15 15.60
C VAL A 145 -10.63 14.65 15.65
N PRO A 146 -10.08 14.31 16.82
CA PRO A 146 -8.71 13.83 16.91
C PRO A 146 -8.57 12.58 16.01
N PRO A 147 -7.51 12.50 15.19
CA PRO A 147 -7.33 11.39 14.28
C PRO A 147 -7.33 10.08 15.07
N PRO A 148 -7.94 9.00 14.53
CA PRO A 148 -7.99 7.73 15.21
C PRO A 148 -6.55 7.27 15.52
N ALA A 149 -6.27 7.00 16.80
CA ALA A 149 -4.94 6.56 17.22
C ALA A 149 -4.55 5.28 16.45
N ILE A 150 -3.44 5.33 15.71
CA ILE A 150 -2.93 4.20 14.95
C ILE A 150 -2.47 3.15 15.96
N PRO A 151 -3.17 2.00 16.09
CA PRO A 151 -2.78 0.99 17.04
C PRO A 151 -1.39 0.46 16.62
N PHE A 152 -0.45 0.38 17.57
CA PHE A 152 0.94 -0.04 17.36
C PHE A 152 1.82 0.98 16.61
N GLY A 153 1.48 2.28 16.64
CA GLY A 153 2.32 3.34 16.08
C GLY A 153 3.65 3.56 16.82
N ASP A 154 3.80 3.03 18.03
CA ASP A 154 4.98 3.12 18.90
C ASP A 154 5.99 1.97 18.69
N VAL A 155 5.79 1.13 17.66
CA VAL A 155 6.71 0.03 17.32
C VAL A 155 8.12 0.60 17.11
N PRO A 156 9.16 0.02 17.74
CA PRO A 156 10.51 0.55 17.69
C PRO A 156 11.05 0.69 16.26
N LEU A 157 11.85 1.74 16.06
CA LEU A 157 12.62 1.94 14.84
C LEU A 157 14.02 1.38 15.04
N VAL A 158 14.41 0.42 14.20
CA VAL A 158 15.79 -0.06 14.16
C VAL A 158 16.66 1.01 13.53
N ALA A 159 17.85 1.25 14.08
CA ALA A 159 18.77 2.25 13.56
C ALA A 159 19.14 1.94 12.10
N GLY A 160 19.01 2.94 11.22
CA GLY A 160 19.25 2.78 9.78
C GLY A 160 18.06 2.22 8.99
N ALA A 161 16.91 1.97 9.62
CA ALA A 161 15.71 1.58 8.91
C ALA A 161 15.05 2.77 8.19
N GLU A 162 14.78 2.61 6.91
CA GLU A 162 14.07 3.57 6.06
C GLU A 162 12.57 3.29 6.07
N ALA A 163 11.75 4.33 5.89
CA ALA A 163 10.30 4.25 5.83
C ALA A 163 9.80 3.95 4.42
N GLY A 164 8.68 3.23 4.30
CA GLY A 164 7.88 3.23 3.07
C GLY A 164 8.21 2.14 2.05
N CYS A 165 8.73 0.97 2.47
CA CYS A 165 8.93 -0.14 1.54
C CYS A 165 7.60 -0.66 0.95
N PHE A 166 7.65 -1.08 -0.32
CA PHE A 166 6.51 -1.63 -1.06
C PHE A 166 5.25 -0.75 -1.04
N GLY A 167 5.42 0.57 -0.94
CA GLY A 167 4.31 1.51 -0.92
C GLY A 167 3.50 1.57 0.38
N LEU A 168 3.94 0.87 1.43
CA LEU A 168 3.27 0.82 2.73
C LEU A 168 4.00 1.71 3.75
N GLY A 169 3.31 2.69 4.34
CA GLY A 169 3.95 3.65 5.26
C GLY A 169 4.49 3.03 6.56
N THR A 170 3.89 1.93 7.01
CA THR A 170 4.32 1.18 8.20
C THR A 170 5.43 0.15 7.90
N CYS A 171 5.78 -0.05 6.62
CA CYS A 171 6.87 -0.92 6.21
C CYS A 171 8.20 -0.23 6.43
N ARG A 172 9.15 -0.97 7.02
CA ARG A 172 10.52 -0.51 7.26
C ARG A 172 11.51 -1.41 6.54
N GLN A 173 12.53 -0.82 5.92
CA GLN A 173 13.58 -1.55 5.22
C GLN A 173 14.95 -1.16 5.77
N ILE A 174 15.82 -2.15 5.96
CA ILE A 174 17.21 -1.94 6.39
C ILE A 174 18.14 -2.77 5.53
N THR A 175 19.15 -2.11 4.97
CA THR A 175 20.23 -2.73 4.17
C THR A 175 21.48 -2.94 5.01
N GLY A 176 22.20 -4.03 4.77
CA GLY A 176 23.44 -4.37 5.47
C GLY A 176 23.23 -5.09 6.81
N VAL A 177 21.99 -5.36 7.21
CA VAL A 177 21.66 -6.06 8.46
C VAL A 177 20.80 -7.29 8.15
N PRO A 178 21.21 -8.49 8.57
CA PRO A 178 20.43 -9.70 8.32
C PRO A 178 19.14 -9.71 9.16
N PHE A 179 18.13 -10.41 8.65
CA PHE A 179 16.79 -10.39 9.25
C PHE A 179 16.74 -11.01 10.65
N ARG A 180 17.69 -11.91 10.96
CA ARG A 180 17.81 -12.55 12.28
C ARG A 180 18.17 -11.52 13.35
N ASP A 181 19.23 -10.76 13.12
CA ASP A 181 19.73 -9.72 14.05
C ASP A 181 18.70 -8.59 14.24
N THR A 182 18.04 -8.20 13.14
CA THR A 182 16.94 -7.23 13.17
C THR A 182 15.79 -7.74 14.06
N GLY A 183 15.44 -9.02 13.95
CA GLY A 183 14.39 -9.62 14.77
C GLY A 183 14.72 -9.69 16.25
N ASP A 184 15.96 -10.02 16.59
CA ASP A 184 16.40 -10.10 17.98
C ASP A 184 16.42 -8.69 18.62
N THR A 185 16.85 -7.68 17.86
CA THR A 185 16.80 -6.26 18.27
C THR A 185 15.37 -5.79 18.52
N LEU A 186 14.46 -6.04 17.57
CA LEU A 186 13.05 -5.66 17.70
C LEU A 186 12.37 -6.36 18.87
N LEU A 187 12.64 -7.64 19.09
CA LEU A 187 12.11 -8.40 20.21
C LEU A 187 12.52 -7.77 21.54
N GLN A 188 13.81 -7.47 21.71
CA GLN A 188 14.33 -6.83 22.92
C GLN A 188 13.67 -5.48 23.17
N GLN A 189 13.56 -4.64 22.14
CA GLN A 189 12.97 -3.30 22.25
C GLN A 189 11.47 -3.36 22.54
N LEU A 190 10.71 -4.26 21.88
CA LEU A 190 9.28 -4.45 22.13
C LEU A 190 9.04 -4.93 23.56
N THR A 191 9.79 -5.93 24.05
CA THR A 191 9.67 -6.39 25.43
C THR A 191 9.98 -5.27 26.42
N ALA A 192 11.01 -4.44 26.16
CA ALA A 192 11.32 -3.28 26.99
C ALA A 192 10.20 -2.21 27.00
N GLN A 193 9.42 -2.11 25.93
CA GLN A 193 8.24 -1.23 25.82
C GLN A 193 6.94 -1.85 26.37
N GLY A 194 7.02 -3.01 27.04
CA GLY A 194 5.89 -3.68 27.69
C GLY A 194 5.02 -4.52 26.75
N TYR A 195 5.50 -4.85 25.55
CA TYR A 195 4.80 -5.77 24.66
C TYR A 195 4.96 -7.21 25.12
N THR A 196 3.87 -7.98 25.04
CA THR A 196 3.95 -9.45 25.03
C THR A 196 4.31 -9.90 23.62
N VAL A 197 5.40 -10.65 23.46
CA VAL A 197 5.86 -11.14 22.15
C VAL A 197 5.94 -12.66 22.16
N LYS A 198 5.32 -13.28 21.15
CA LYS A 198 5.32 -14.74 20.97
C LYS A 198 5.74 -15.08 19.54
N GLN A 199 6.87 -15.77 19.37
CA GLN A 199 7.28 -16.26 18.06
C GLN A 199 6.28 -17.31 17.53
N ARG A 200 5.94 -17.21 16.25
CA ARG A 200 5.10 -18.15 15.52
C ARG A 200 5.98 -19.12 14.73
N SER A 201 6.52 -20.12 15.41
CA SER A 201 7.39 -21.15 14.80
C SER A 201 6.66 -21.98 13.75
N ASP A 202 5.32 -22.02 13.79
CA ASP A 202 4.46 -22.64 12.78
C ASP A 202 4.47 -21.90 11.43
N LEU A 203 5.00 -20.66 11.40
CA LEU A 203 5.08 -19.80 10.21
C LEU A 203 6.53 -19.42 9.87
N GLU A 204 7.51 -20.14 10.44
CA GLU A 204 8.92 -19.89 10.18
C GLU A 204 9.33 -20.52 8.85
N GLU A 205 9.86 -19.69 7.97
CA GLU A 205 10.33 -20.07 6.65
C GLU A 205 11.74 -19.49 6.43
N THR A 206 12.47 -20.02 5.46
CA THR A 206 13.81 -19.49 5.14
C THR A 206 13.70 -18.01 4.78
N GLY A 207 14.37 -17.14 5.55
CA GLY A 207 14.31 -15.70 5.36
C GLY A 207 13.09 -15.01 5.97
N ARG A 208 12.32 -15.67 6.85
CA ARG A 208 11.12 -15.09 7.46
C ARG A 208 10.98 -15.46 8.94
N LYS A 209 10.75 -14.45 9.78
CA LYS A 209 10.27 -14.63 11.16
C LYS A 209 8.95 -13.90 11.34
N VAL A 210 8.02 -14.53 12.05
CA VAL A 210 6.73 -13.93 12.43
C VAL A 210 6.59 -13.97 13.94
N TYR A 211 6.24 -12.83 14.53
CA TYR A 211 5.96 -12.70 15.95
C TYR A 211 4.55 -12.18 16.16
N GLU A 212 3.76 -12.84 16.99
CA GLU A 212 2.52 -12.29 17.52
C GLU A 212 2.87 -11.32 18.67
N ILE A 213 2.50 -10.05 18.50
CA ILE A 213 2.74 -9.00 19.49
C ILE A 213 1.41 -8.52 20.08
N ALA A 214 1.39 -8.27 21.39
CA ALA A 214 0.20 -7.81 22.09
C ALA A 214 0.50 -6.69 23.09
N LYS A 215 -0.35 -5.67 23.11
CA LYS A 215 -0.33 -4.54 24.04
C LYS A 215 -1.75 -3.98 24.17
N ASP A 216 -2.14 -3.59 25.39
CA ASP A 216 -3.47 -3.05 25.70
C ASP A 216 -4.63 -3.94 25.19
N GLY A 217 -4.47 -5.26 25.30
CA GLY A 217 -5.47 -6.24 24.86
C GLY A 217 -5.63 -6.38 23.33
N LYS A 218 -4.88 -5.62 22.53
CA LYS A 218 -4.87 -5.72 21.07
C LYS A 218 -3.74 -6.64 20.62
N ARG A 219 -3.94 -7.35 19.51
CA ARG A 219 -2.97 -8.28 18.92
C ARG A 219 -2.67 -7.92 17.47
N ARG A 220 -1.40 -8.06 17.08
CA ARG A 220 -0.89 -7.87 15.71
C ARG A 220 0.24 -8.87 15.43
N TYR A 221 0.70 -8.89 14.19
CA TYR A 221 1.81 -9.70 13.74
C TYR A 221 2.95 -8.81 13.25
N LEU A 222 4.11 -8.91 13.88
CA LEU A 222 5.36 -8.39 13.35
C LEU A 222 5.93 -9.42 12.38
N ASN A 223 6.05 -9.03 11.12
CA ASN A 223 6.64 -9.84 10.06
C ASN A 223 8.03 -9.27 9.79
N ILE A 224 9.04 -10.13 9.79
CA ILE A 224 10.43 -9.78 9.50
C ILE A 224 10.88 -10.68 8.36
N LEU A 225 11.20 -10.09 7.23
CA LEU A 225 11.37 -10.74 5.95
C LEU A 225 12.73 -10.35 5.36
N SER A 226 13.46 -11.32 4.82
CA SER A 226 14.64 -11.08 4.00
C SER A 226 14.15 -10.80 2.58
N SER A 227 14.41 -9.61 2.05
CA SER A 227 14.06 -9.26 0.66
C SER A 227 15.20 -9.56 -0.32
N ASP A 228 16.45 -9.51 0.17
CA ASP A 228 17.66 -9.88 -0.56
C ASP A 228 18.77 -10.25 0.45
N ILE A 229 19.98 -10.52 -0.02
CA ILE A 229 21.19 -10.68 0.80
C ILE A 229 21.38 -9.42 1.64
N ASN A 230 21.31 -9.59 2.97
CA ASN A 230 21.46 -8.52 3.96
C ASN A 230 20.43 -7.38 3.85
N THR A 231 19.29 -7.58 3.19
CA THR A 231 18.20 -6.60 3.19
C THR A 231 17.02 -7.15 3.95
N THR A 232 16.70 -6.52 5.07
CA THR A 232 15.58 -6.89 5.93
C THR A 232 14.44 -5.90 5.79
N VAL A 233 13.23 -6.44 5.68
CA VAL A 233 11.99 -5.69 5.71
C VAL A 233 11.21 -6.11 6.94
N TYR A 234 10.67 -5.16 7.69
CA TYR A 234 9.76 -5.48 8.77
C TYR A 234 8.51 -4.59 8.77
N ILE A 235 7.39 -5.19 9.17
CA ILE A 235 6.09 -4.54 9.17
C ILE A 235 5.15 -5.20 10.18
N VAL A 236 4.32 -4.37 10.83
CA VAL A 236 3.27 -4.83 11.73
C VAL A 236 1.91 -4.83 11.02
N THR A 237 1.27 -5.99 10.99
CA THR A 237 0.01 -6.22 10.26
C THR A 237 -1.05 -6.91 11.11
N PRO A 238 -2.34 -6.87 10.71
CA PRO A 238 -3.41 -7.60 11.39
C PRO A 238 -3.31 -9.13 11.29
N ALA A 239 -2.67 -9.63 10.24
CA ALA A 239 -2.46 -11.05 9.95
C ALA A 239 -1.03 -11.28 9.44
N PRO A 240 -0.44 -12.48 9.58
CA PRO A 240 0.86 -12.79 9.00
C PRO A 240 0.84 -12.57 7.48
N ILE A 241 1.91 -11.99 6.94
CA ILE A 241 2.08 -11.76 5.49
C ILE A 241 3.39 -12.36 5.00
N GLN A 242 3.49 -12.58 3.69
CA GLN A 242 4.70 -13.02 3.01
C GLN A 242 5.33 -11.88 2.20
N LEU A 243 6.59 -12.08 1.78
CA LEU A 243 7.28 -11.12 0.91
C LEU A 243 6.57 -10.96 -0.44
N ALA A 244 6.02 -12.04 -0.99
CA ALA A 244 5.27 -12.01 -2.24
C ALA A 244 4.02 -11.10 -2.13
N ASP A 245 3.34 -11.09 -0.98
CA ASP A 245 2.20 -10.21 -0.73
C ASP A 245 2.63 -8.73 -0.73
N LEU A 246 3.79 -8.43 -0.13
CA LEU A 246 4.37 -7.09 -0.14
C LEU A 246 4.76 -6.64 -1.56
N GLN A 247 5.40 -7.51 -2.33
CA GLN A 247 5.74 -7.24 -3.73
C GLN A 247 4.48 -7.02 -4.58
N GLY A 248 3.42 -7.77 -4.30
CA GLY A 248 2.09 -7.55 -4.87
C GLY A 248 1.60 -6.13 -4.63
N ASN A 249 1.73 -5.61 -3.40
CA ASN A 249 1.30 -4.26 -3.05
C ASN A 249 2.00 -3.17 -3.86
N ASP A 250 3.29 -3.33 -4.20
CA ASP A 250 3.99 -2.35 -5.05
C ASP A 250 3.43 -2.33 -6.49
N THR A 251 3.10 -3.51 -7.02
CA THR A 251 2.41 -3.62 -8.32
C THR A 251 1.04 -2.95 -8.27
N MET A 252 0.28 -3.17 -7.20
CA MET A 252 -1.02 -2.52 -7.00
C MET A 252 -0.88 -0.99 -6.88
N ARG A 253 0.11 -0.52 -6.14
CA ARG A 253 0.40 0.92 -6.01
C ARG A 253 0.78 1.52 -7.36
N ALA A 254 1.64 0.88 -8.13
CA ALA A 254 2.05 1.36 -9.45
C ALA A 254 0.84 1.47 -10.39
N GLU A 255 -0.05 0.49 -10.38
CA GLU A 255 -1.30 0.54 -11.15
C GLU A 255 -2.21 1.69 -10.70
N LEU A 256 -2.38 1.88 -9.39
CA LEU A 256 -3.13 3.00 -8.83
C LEU A 256 -2.54 4.34 -9.31
N VAL A 257 -1.21 4.51 -9.22
CA VAL A 257 -0.53 5.71 -9.71
C VAL A 257 -0.77 5.93 -11.20
N ASN A 258 -0.70 4.88 -12.03
CA ASN A 258 -0.97 4.99 -13.47
C ASN A 258 -2.41 5.43 -13.77
N ILE A 259 -3.39 4.97 -12.99
CA ILE A 259 -4.79 5.43 -13.10
C ILE A 259 -4.87 6.92 -12.78
N LEU A 260 -4.25 7.35 -11.67
CA LEU A 260 -4.23 8.76 -11.26
C LEU A 260 -3.53 9.65 -12.29
N ASP A 261 -2.41 9.21 -12.86
CA ASP A 261 -1.67 9.91 -13.91
C ASP A 261 -2.53 10.13 -15.15
N THR A 262 -3.26 9.09 -15.55
CA THR A 262 -4.18 9.13 -16.69
C THR A 262 -5.31 10.13 -16.44
N LEU A 263 -5.93 10.08 -15.27
CA LEU A 263 -7.03 10.99 -14.90
C LEU A 263 -6.58 12.44 -14.75
N ALA A 264 -5.36 12.68 -14.28
CA ALA A 264 -4.78 14.00 -14.14
C ALA A 264 -4.12 14.53 -15.42
N ALA A 265 -4.11 13.73 -16.50
CA ALA A 265 -3.39 14.04 -17.75
C ALA A 265 -1.91 14.42 -17.51
N GLY A 266 -1.27 13.79 -16.52
CA GLY A 266 0.12 14.05 -16.13
C GLY A 266 0.37 15.37 -15.40
N ASN A 267 -0.65 16.15 -15.05
CA ASN A 267 -0.46 17.39 -14.30
C ASN A 267 -0.12 17.10 -12.83
N THR A 268 0.88 17.81 -12.31
CA THR A 268 1.32 17.75 -10.91
C THR A 268 0.86 18.99 -10.17
N ALA A 269 0.44 18.83 -8.91
CA ALA A 269 0.06 19.97 -8.09
C ALA A 269 1.28 20.70 -7.51
N ASP A 270 1.22 22.02 -7.45
CA ASP A 270 2.19 22.90 -6.79
C ASP A 270 1.71 23.29 -5.38
N ILE A 271 2.65 23.59 -4.49
CA ILE A 271 2.38 24.01 -3.12
C ILE A 271 1.45 25.23 -3.05
N SER A 272 1.52 26.16 -4.01
CA SER A 272 0.69 27.37 -4.04
C SER A 272 -0.78 27.10 -4.36
N GLN A 273 -1.14 25.88 -4.74
CA GLN A 273 -2.50 25.51 -5.11
C GLN A 273 -3.29 24.94 -3.93
N PHE A 274 -2.63 24.65 -2.81
CA PHE A 274 -3.27 24.12 -1.60
C PHE A 274 -3.79 25.25 -0.72
N PHE A 275 -4.97 25.07 -0.13
CA PHE A 275 -5.48 25.98 0.91
C PHE A 275 -4.70 25.84 2.23
N GLN A 276 -4.21 24.63 2.53
CA GLN A 276 -3.42 24.28 3.71
C GLN A 276 -2.15 23.52 3.29
N PRO A 277 -1.16 24.17 2.66
CA PRO A 277 0.03 23.50 2.16
C PRO A 277 0.81 22.76 3.27
N GLU A 278 0.83 23.27 4.50
CA GLU A 278 1.49 22.65 5.65
C GLU A 278 0.97 21.25 6.00
N ALA A 279 -0.25 20.88 5.59
CA ALA A 279 -0.78 19.54 5.77
C ALA A 279 -0.09 18.51 4.84
N PHE A 280 0.41 18.96 3.69
CA PHE A 280 0.94 18.11 2.63
C PHE A 280 2.45 18.24 2.44
N PHE A 281 3.05 19.33 2.94
CA PHE A 281 4.46 19.66 2.74
C PHE A 281 5.16 19.92 4.07
N SER A 282 6.42 19.49 4.17
CA SER A 282 7.37 19.94 5.19
C SER A 282 8.27 21.02 4.57
N GLY A 283 7.88 22.28 4.79
CA GLY A 283 8.46 23.41 4.03
C GLY A 283 8.01 23.35 2.58
N THR A 284 8.95 23.19 1.64
CA THR A 284 8.67 23.04 0.20
C THR A 284 8.70 21.60 -0.27
N THR A 285 9.02 20.65 0.60
CA THR A 285 9.16 19.23 0.23
C THR A 285 7.86 18.49 0.55
N PRO A 286 7.28 17.73 -0.39
CA PRO A 286 6.15 16.87 -0.10
C PRO A 286 6.44 15.96 1.09
N ARG A 287 5.46 15.78 1.97
CA ARG A 287 5.56 14.84 3.09
C ARG A 287 5.92 13.44 2.58
N PRO A 288 6.88 12.72 3.19
CA PRO A 288 7.36 11.43 2.70
C PRO A 288 6.24 10.38 2.57
N GLU A 289 5.19 10.48 3.40
CA GLU A 289 4.00 9.63 3.36
C GLU A 289 3.23 9.75 2.03
N THR A 290 3.36 10.87 1.32
CA THR A 290 2.76 11.06 0.00
C THR A 290 3.56 10.39 -1.12
N GLY A 291 4.84 10.07 -0.88
CA GLY A 291 5.76 9.61 -1.93
C GLY A 291 5.82 10.56 -3.15
N GLY A 292 5.56 11.86 -2.96
CA GLY A 292 5.49 12.84 -4.04
C GLY A 292 4.30 12.68 -4.99
N GLN A 293 3.29 11.89 -4.63
CA GLN A 293 2.14 11.60 -5.49
C GLN A 293 1.03 12.64 -5.32
N LEU A 294 1.29 13.87 -5.80
CA LEU A 294 0.33 14.97 -5.83
C LEU A 294 -0.03 15.31 -7.27
N ARG A 295 -1.28 15.05 -7.66
CA ARG A 295 -1.77 15.22 -9.03
C ARG A 295 -2.83 16.31 -9.10
N LEU A 296 -2.87 17.04 -10.20
CA LEU A 296 -3.82 18.12 -10.42
C LEU A 296 -4.81 17.74 -11.52
N VAL A 297 -6.09 17.76 -11.20
CA VAL A 297 -7.18 17.61 -12.17
C VAL A 297 -7.79 18.99 -12.40
N LEU A 298 -7.54 19.56 -13.57
CA LEU A 298 -8.01 20.90 -13.93
C LEU A 298 -9.51 20.91 -14.24
N ASN A 299 -10.16 22.06 -13.99
CA ASN A 299 -11.55 22.36 -14.35
C ASN A 299 -12.59 21.36 -13.81
N THR A 300 -12.26 20.66 -12.73
CA THR A 300 -13.14 19.65 -12.12
C THR A 300 -13.05 19.77 -10.60
N LEU A 301 -14.18 20.01 -9.94
CA LEU A 301 -14.27 20.06 -8.48
C LEU A 301 -14.28 18.64 -7.87
N PRO A 302 -13.92 18.47 -6.58
CA PRO A 302 -13.81 17.14 -5.97
C PRO A 302 -15.08 16.28 -6.08
N ASP A 303 -16.27 16.87 -5.83
CA ASP A 303 -17.55 16.16 -5.92
C ASP A 303 -17.90 15.74 -7.36
N GLN A 304 -17.39 16.46 -8.36
CA GLN A 304 -17.57 16.13 -9.78
C GLN A 304 -16.54 15.09 -10.25
N PHE A 305 -15.33 15.13 -9.69
CA PHE A 305 -14.25 14.19 -10.02
C PHE A 305 -14.47 12.81 -9.39
N TYR A 306 -15.02 12.75 -8.18
CA TYR A 306 -15.19 11.51 -7.42
C TYR A 306 -15.87 10.37 -8.20
N PRO A 307 -17.01 10.56 -8.91
CA PRO A 307 -17.64 9.48 -9.67
C PRO A 307 -16.74 8.90 -10.77
N VAL A 308 -15.96 9.76 -11.44
CA VAL A 308 -15.02 9.36 -12.51
C VAL A 308 -13.87 8.55 -11.91
N LEU A 309 -13.28 9.06 -10.83
CA LEU A 309 -12.23 8.36 -10.09
C LEU A 309 -12.70 6.99 -9.59
N ASN A 310 -13.84 6.94 -8.90
CA ASN A 310 -14.37 5.70 -8.35
C ASN A 310 -14.65 4.67 -9.45
N SER A 311 -15.21 5.09 -10.59
CA SER A 311 -15.44 4.19 -11.73
C SER A 311 -14.13 3.62 -12.31
N ALA A 312 -13.09 4.46 -12.48
CA ALA A 312 -11.79 4.01 -12.98
C ALA A 312 -11.10 3.04 -12.01
N LEU A 313 -11.22 3.28 -10.70
CA LEU A 313 -10.65 2.43 -9.66
C LEU A 313 -11.37 1.09 -9.55
N GLN A 314 -12.71 1.09 -9.60
CA GLN A 314 -13.51 -0.14 -9.62
C GLN A 314 -13.22 -1.01 -10.85
N ALA A 315 -12.96 -0.41 -12.02
CA ALA A 315 -12.56 -1.14 -13.22
C ALA A 315 -11.23 -1.90 -13.03
N SER A 316 -10.39 -1.43 -12.10
CA SER A 316 -9.11 -2.05 -11.71
C SER A 316 -9.20 -2.79 -10.37
N GLN A 317 -10.42 -3.12 -9.94
CA GLN A 317 -10.75 -3.86 -8.72
C GLN A 317 -10.33 -3.18 -7.40
N PHE A 318 -10.09 -1.87 -7.43
CA PHE A 318 -9.93 -1.08 -6.22
C PHE A 318 -11.29 -0.67 -5.64
N MET A 319 -11.37 -0.66 -4.32
CA MET A 319 -12.54 -0.21 -3.56
C MET A 319 -12.21 1.10 -2.83
N LEU A 320 -13.09 2.09 -2.96
CA LEU A 320 -13.01 3.37 -2.25
C LEU A 320 -14.02 3.42 -1.12
N THR A 321 -13.56 3.78 0.08
CA THR A 321 -14.41 4.00 1.27
C THR A 321 -14.07 5.34 1.89
N GLU A 322 -15.06 6.17 2.19
CA GLU A 322 -14.83 7.48 2.82
C GLU A 322 -14.23 7.29 4.23
N ALA A 323 -13.11 7.98 4.49
CA ALA A 323 -12.30 7.87 5.71
C ALA A 323 -12.21 9.20 6.48
N GLY A 324 -13.05 10.19 6.13
CA GLY A 324 -13.11 11.50 6.79
C GLY A 324 -12.60 12.63 5.91
N GLY A 325 -11.89 13.59 6.50
CA GLY A 325 -11.32 14.73 5.79
C GLY A 325 -9.94 15.10 6.30
N TYR A 326 -9.10 15.65 5.44
CA TYR A 326 -7.73 16.08 5.76
C TYR A 326 -7.32 17.25 4.88
N GLY A 327 -6.66 18.26 5.44
CA GLY A 327 -6.11 19.39 4.67
C GLY A 327 -7.12 20.12 3.78
N GLY A 328 -8.38 20.22 4.22
CA GLY A 328 -9.48 20.84 3.46
C GLY A 328 -10.12 19.96 2.36
N GLY A 329 -9.71 18.70 2.23
CA GLY A 329 -10.26 17.74 1.27
C GLY A 329 -10.98 16.55 1.93
N ARG A 330 -11.69 15.76 1.11
CA ARG A 330 -12.28 14.47 1.53
C ARG A 330 -11.23 13.38 1.40
N LEU A 331 -11.12 12.57 2.44
CA LEU A 331 -10.18 11.45 2.54
C LEU A 331 -10.91 10.14 2.27
N TYR A 332 -10.29 9.26 1.49
CA TYR A 332 -10.80 7.94 1.13
C TYR A 332 -9.74 6.89 1.40
N GLU A 333 -10.14 5.77 1.99
CA GLU A 333 -9.36 4.54 2.00
C GLU A 333 -9.53 3.82 0.66
N VAL A 334 -8.41 3.38 0.08
CA VAL A 334 -8.35 2.63 -1.18
C VAL A 334 -7.79 1.25 -0.92
N THR A 335 -8.56 0.21 -1.22
CA THR A 335 -8.17 -1.18 -0.95
C THR A 335 -8.24 -2.06 -2.19
N ARG A 336 -7.32 -3.02 -2.28
CA ARG A 336 -7.35 -4.14 -3.25
C ARG A 336 -6.56 -5.31 -2.67
N GLY A 337 -7.24 -6.42 -2.34
CA GLY A 337 -6.58 -7.54 -1.66
C GLY A 337 -5.95 -7.11 -0.33
N ALA A 338 -4.63 -7.28 -0.19
CA ALA A 338 -3.85 -6.86 0.98
C ALA A 338 -3.31 -5.42 0.91
N TYR A 339 -3.49 -4.74 -0.24
CA TYR A 339 -3.08 -3.35 -0.40
C TYR A 339 -4.11 -2.42 0.26
N THR A 340 -3.60 -1.49 1.06
CA THR A 340 -4.35 -0.36 1.61
C THR A 340 -3.53 0.91 1.40
N GLY A 341 -4.13 1.91 0.76
CA GLY A 341 -3.61 3.27 0.68
C GLY A 341 -4.72 4.28 0.96
N TYR A 342 -4.41 5.57 0.92
CA TYR A 342 -5.42 6.62 1.11
C TYR A 342 -5.33 7.67 0.01
N LEU A 343 -6.47 8.13 -0.48
CA LEU A 343 -6.59 9.23 -1.43
C LEU A 343 -7.25 10.42 -0.76
N ASN A 344 -6.66 11.59 -0.89
CA ASN A 344 -7.29 12.84 -0.48
C ASN A 344 -7.67 13.66 -1.71
N LEU A 345 -8.95 14.06 -1.81
CA LEU A 345 -9.45 14.93 -2.87
C LEU A 345 -9.62 16.33 -2.32
N VAL A 346 -8.68 17.21 -2.66
CA VAL A 346 -8.56 18.57 -2.12
C VAL A 346 -8.93 19.56 -3.22
N PRO A 347 -9.87 20.51 -3.01
CA PRO A 347 -10.08 21.56 -3.99
C PRO A 347 -8.84 22.47 -4.07
N THR A 348 -8.51 22.96 -5.26
CA THR A 348 -7.48 24.00 -5.38
C THR A 348 -7.93 25.29 -4.68
N GLN A 349 -6.98 26.11 -4.23
CA GLN A 349 -7.26 27.37 -3.52
C GLN A 349 -8.14 28.34 -4.35
N ASP A 350 -7.99 28.32 -5.67
CA ASP A 350 -8.77 29.12 -6.62
C ASP A 350 -10.11 28.47 -7.01
N GLY A 351 -10.40 27.25 -6.53
CA GLY A 351 -11.60 26.48 -6.85
C GLY A 351 -11.67 26.02 -8.30
N SER A 352 -10.57 26.09 -9.07
CA SER A 352 -10.55 25.71 -10.48
C SER A 352 -10.31 24.23 -10.71
N GLY A 353 -9.92 23.46 -9.71
CA GLY A 353 -9.60 22.04 -9.88
C GLY A 353 -9.61 21.21 -8.61
N THR A 354 -9.17 19.96 -8.76
CA THR A 354 -9.01 18.98 -7.68
C THR A 354 -7.57 18.52 -7.64
N ILE A 355 -6.96 18.60 -6.46
CA ILE A 355 -5.68 17.99 -6.17
C ILE A 355 -5.94 16.61 -5.56
N VAL A 356 -5.35 15.59 -6.16
CA VAL A 356 -5.41 14.20 -5.69
C VAL A 356 -4.08 13.87 -5.02
N VAL A 357 -4.12 13.55 -3.73
CA VAL A 357 -2.94 13.16 -2.97
C VAL A 357 -3.04 11.70 -2.59
N LEU A 358 -2.07 10.88 -3.00
CA LEU A 358 -1.96 9.49 -2.58
C LEU A 358 -1.03 9.34 -1.38
N TRP A 359 -1.53 8.74 -0.31
CA TRP A 359 -0.81 8.49 0.93
C TRP A 359 -0.55 7.00 1.12
N SER A 360 0.63 6.67 1.63
CA SER A 360 1.02 5.29 2.03
C SER A 360 0.49 4.90 3.42
N GLN A 361 -0.04 5.85 4.18
CA GLN A 361 -0.67 5.65 5.50
C GLN A 361 -1.72 6.72 5.77
N LEU A 362 -2.57 6.50 6.78
CA LEU A 362 -3.58 7.48 7.16
C LEU A 362 -2.90 8.79 7.59
N PRO A 363 -3.18 9.93 6.96
CA PRO A 363 -2.57 11.20 7.32
C PRO A 363 -3.02 11.66 8.71
N SER A 364 -2.08 12.23 9.46
CA SER A 364 -2.26 12.76 10.82
C SER A 364 -1.93 14.24 10.90
#